data_AF-A0A226CWP3-F1
#
_entry.id   AF-A0A226CWP3-F1
#
_cell.length_a   1.000
_cell.length_b   1.000
_cell.length_c   1.000
_cell.angle_alpha   90.00
_cell.angle_beta   90.00
_cell.angle_gamma   90.00
#
_symmetry.space_group_name_H-M   'P 1'
#
loop_
_entity.id
_entity.type
_entity.pdbx_description
1 polymer ?
#
loop_
_entity_poly.entity_id
_entity_poly.type
_entity_poly.pdbx_seq_one_letter_code
_entity_poly.pdbx_strand_id
1 'polypeptide(L)'
;MCQNQLGKACISVQCAKSKSRHCDEFTEDDRKQIFNLFWKQLDWGQKKAYAVSLIDVVPCKIQNKSRRGDTFIYYLKLSDKKVRVCRTMFINTLAIGEKQVAGWIKSSLSGSPSCNKPSATVKNISEAKKTLLEFLDWLPKIPSHYCRSTSSKLYLEPIINSKMDLFRIYQDHCETKNLRSLSRYQLSESLKEMGIGLFLPRKDQCDTCCSYQVGQVFEAEYQNHIANKNSARYEKAKDKCLAVEGQCHVLTMDVESVKVSPYLKASALYYKTKLMVHNFTINDLKSHHTVCYWWDESEGDLCASSFASCL
;
A
#
# COMPACT_ATOMS: atom_id res chain seq x y z
N MET A 1 -2.29 -23.97 -9.58
CA MET A 1 -3.08 -24.61 -8.50
C MET A 1 -2.19 -24.68 -7.26
N CYS A 2 -2.48 -23.91 -6.22
CA CYS A 2 -1.74 -24.03 -4.96
C CYS A 2 -2.15 -25.33 -4.29
N GLN A 3 -1.28 -26.35 -4.29
CA GLN A 3 -1.52 -27.57 -3.54
C GLN A 3 -1.50 -27.24 -2.05
N ASN A 4 -2.56 -27.57 -1.32
CA ASN A 4 -2.55 -27.45 0.14
C ASN A 4 -1.49 -28.42 0.67
N GLN A 5 -0.62 -27.93 1.55
CA GLN A 5 0.44 -28.72 2.16
C GLN A 5 0.13 -28.91 3.64
N LEU A 6 0.45 -30.10 4.17
CA LEU A 6 0.32 -30.38 5.59
C LEU A 6 1.21 -29.42 6.38
N GLY A 7 0.62 -28.65 7.29
CA GLY A 7 1.35 -27.70 8.12
C GLY A 7 2.14 -28.39 9.22
N LYS A 8 3.09 -27.67 9.84
CA LYS A 8 3.87 -28.17 10.97
C LYS A 8 2.99 -28.52 12.17
N ALA A 9 3.34 -29.57 12.91
CA ALA A 9 2.68 -29.93 14.16
C ALA A 9 2.79 -28.81 15.20
N CYS A 10 1.94 -28.88 16.23
CA CYS A 10 2.07 -27.97 17.35
C CYS A 10 3.33 -28.29 18.15
N ILE A 11 4.20 -27.30 18.35
CA ILE A 11 5.43 -27.40 19.15
C ILE A 11 5.35 -26.58 20.46
N SER A 12 4.15 -26.21 20.89
CA SER A 12 3.97 -25.36 22.07
C SER A 12 4.25 -26.15 23.35
N VAL A 13 5.22 -25.70 24.14
CA VAL A 13 5.56 -26.25 25.47
C VAL A 13 4.34 -26.26 26.40
N GLN A 14 3.44 -25.28 26.27
CA GLN A 14 2.20 -25.22 27.05
C GLN A 14 1.18 -26.29 26.62
N CYS A 15 1.16 -26.65 25.33
CA CYS A 15 0.32 -27.76 24.86
C CYS A 15 0.89 -29.10 25.32
N ALA A 16 2.22 -29.27 25.30
CA ALA A 16 2.87 -30.50 25.76
C ALA A 16 2.66 -30.78 27.25
N LYS A 17 2.59 -29.72 28.07
CA LYS A 17 2.31 -29.84 29.52
C LYS A 17 0.81 -29.86 29.85
N SER A 18 -0.07 -29.73 28.86
CA SER A 18 -1.50 -29.59 29.11
C SER A 18 -2.16 -30.94 29.41
N LYS A 19 -2.89 -31.04 30.53
CA LYS A 19 -3.76 -32.19 30.80
C LYS A 19 -5.09 -32.18 30.01
N SER A 20 -5.33 -31.12 29.23
CA SER A 20 -6.61 -30.87 28.55
C SER A 20 -6.51 -30.83 27.03
N ARG A 21 -5.29 -30.79 26.48
CA ARG A 21 -5.02 -30.76 25.05
C ARG A 21 -3.96 -31.79 24.78
N HIS A 22 -4.26 -32.70 23.87
CA HIS A 22 -3.49 -33.90 23.61
C HIS A 22 -2.86 -33.78 22.22
N CYS A 23 -2.16 -32.69 21.97
CA CYS A 23 -1.50 -32.47 20.67
C CYS A 23 -0.40 -33.52 20.42
N ASP A 24 0.28 -33.94 21.49
CA ASP A 24 1.43 -34.85 21.42
C ASP A 24 1.02 -36.32 21.17
N GLU A 25 -0.27 -36.64 21.29
CA GLU A 25 -0.80 -37.99 20.97
C GLU A 25 -0.88 -38.25 19.45
N PHE A 26 -0.76 -37.22 18.61
CA PHE A 26 -0.82 -37.35 17.16
C PHE A 26 0.58 -37.45 16.55
N THR A 27 0.87 -38.60 15.94
CA THR A 27 2.08 -38.75 15.12
C THR A 27 1.92 -38.01 13.79
N GLU A 28 3.04 -37.75 13.09
CA GLU A 28 2.98 -37.16 11.75
C GLU A 28 2.20 -38.04 10.76
N ASP A 29 2.20 -39.36 10.93
CA ASP A 29 1.45 -40.26 10.05
C ASP A 29 -0.05 -40.20 10.33
N ASP A 30 -0.48 -40.08 11.59
CA ASP A 30 -1.89 -39.82 11.93
C ASP A 30 -2.37 -38.52 11.31
N ARG A 31 -1.56 -37.47 11.38
CA ARG A 31 -1.86 -36.16 10.79
C ARG A 31 -1.97 -36.24 9.27
N LYS A 32 -1.09 -37.00 8.61
CA LYS A 32 -1.17 -37.26 7.16
C LYS A 32 -2.42 -38.06 6.78
N GLN A 33 -2.82 -39.04 7.58
CA GLN A 33 -4.05 -39.82 7.33
C GLN A 33 -5.28 -38.91 7.38
N ILE A 34 -5.39 -38.08 8.43
CA ILE A 34 -6.47 -37.10 8.58
C ILE A 34 -6.49 -36.11 7.40
N PHE A 35 -5.32 -35.60 7.03
CA PHE A 35 -5.17 -34.68 5.90
C PHE A 35 -5.61 -35.32 4.57
N ASN A 36 -5.18 -36.55 4.31
CA ASN A 36 -5.53 -37.28 3.09
C ASN A 36 -7.02 -37.58 3.03
N LEU A 37 -7.63 -38.03 4.13
CA LEU A 37 -9.08 -38.21 4.23
C LEU A 37 -9.80 -36.89 3.92
N PHE A 38 -9.37 -35.80 4.56
CA PHE A 38 -10.01 -34.49 4.39
C PHE A 38 -9.89 -33.94 2.96
N TRP A 39 -8.75 -34.08 2.30
CA TRP A 39 -8.53 -33.48 0.98
C TRP A 39 -8.88 -34.39 -0.19
N LYS A 40 -8.66 -35.70 -0.07
CA LYS A 40 -8.84 -36.68 -1.16
C LYS A 40 -10.20 -37.38 -1.14
N GLN A 41 -10.84 -37.55 0.02
CA GLN A 41 -12.07 -38.34 0.14
C GLN A 41 -13.34 -37.51 0.32
N LEU A 42 -13.22 -36.24 0.76
CA LEU A 42 -14.38 -35.37 1.00
C LEU A 42 -14.55 -34.33 -0.11
N ASP A 43 -15.79 -34.02 -0.46
CA ASP A 43 -16.14 -32.84 -1.27
C ASP A 43 -16.09 -31.55 -0.42
N TRP A 44 -16.30 -30.38 -1.05
CA TRP A 44 -16.20 -29.09 -0.34
C TRP A 44 -17.27 -28.88 0.74
N GLY A 45 -18.49 -29.36 0.51
CA GLY A 45 -19.58 -29.29 1.49
C GLY A 45 -19.34 -30.25 2.67
N GLN A 46 -18.88 -31.46 2.37
CA GLN A 46 -18.49 -32.47 3.35
C GLN A 46 -17.28 -32.02 4.18
N LYS A 47 -16.27 -31.36 3.58
CA LYS A 47 -15.14 -30.75 4.30
C LYS A 47 -15.61 -29.73 5.33
N LYS A 48 -16.55 -28.86 4.95
CA LYS A 48 -17.15 -27.88 5.85
C LYS A 48 -17.88 -28.58 7.02
N ALA A 49 -18.74 -29.56 6.72
CA ALA A 49 -19.47 -30.29 7.75
C ALA A 49 -18.53 -31.06 8.70
N TYR A 50 -17.52 -31.73 8.13
CA TYR A 50 -16.49 -32.45 8.88
C TYR A 50 -15.74 -31.52 9.83
N ALA A 51 -15.22 -30.39 9.34
CA ALA A 51 -14.47 -29.45 10.17
C ALA A 51 -15.35 -28.85 11.28
N VAL A 52 -16.61 -28.51 11.00
CA VAL A 52 -17.53 -27.97 12.00
C VAL A 52 -17.90 -29.02 13.06
N SER A 53 -18.08 -30.30 12.69
CA SER A 53 -18.38 -31.37 13.65
C SER A 53 -17.27 -31.59 14.70
N LEU A 54 -16.04 -31.19 14.36
CA LEU A 54 -14.87 -31.27 15.21
C LEU A 54 -14.62 -30.00 16.04
N ILE A 55 -15.59 -29.08 16.10
CA ILE A 55 -15.48 -27.84 16.86
C ILE A 55 -16.70 -27.69 17.76
N ASP A 56 -16.44 -27.52 19.06
CA ASP A 56 -17.49 -27.18 20.02
C ASP A 56 -17.47 -25.67 20.29
N VAL A 57 -18.65 -25.06 20.32
CA VAL A 57 -18.85 -23.65 20.65
C VAL A 57 -19.29 -23.55 22.12
N VAL A 58 -18.49 -22.91 22.95
CA VAL A 58 -18.76 -22.74 24.38
C VAL A 58 -18.94 -21.25 24.68
N PRO A 59 -20.07 -20.82 25.27
CA PRO A 59 -20.29 -19.43 25.64
C PRO A 59 -19.30 -19.01 26.75
N CYS A 60 -18.77 -17.79 26.65
CA CYS A 60 -17.88 -17.25 27.68
C CYS A 60 -18.66 -16.97 28.98
N LYS A 61 -18.25 -17.58 30.09
CA LYS A 61 -18.92 -17.43 31.41
C LYS A 61 -18.72 -16.05 32.08
N ILE A 62 -17.92 -15.14 31.50
CA ILE A 62 -17.61 -13.82 32.08
C ILE A 62 -17.83 -12.74 31.02
N GLN A 63 -18.88 -11.93 31.19
CA GLN A 63 -19.23 -10.78 30.34
C GLN A 63 -18.39 -9.52 30.60
N ASN A 64 -17.19 -9.63 31.18
CA ASN A 64 -16.36 -8.45 31.44
C ASN A 64 -15.33 -8.23 30.31
N LYS A 65 -15.57 -7.15 29.54
CA LYS A 65 -14.64 -6.45 28.63
C LYS A 65 -14.02 -7.22 27.45
N SER A 66 -14.44 -8.45 27.15
CA SER A 66 -14.04 -9.14 25.92
C SER A 66 -15.07 -8.94 24.80
N ARG A 67 -14.64 -8.47 23.63
CA ARG A 67 -15.47 -8.46 22.39
C ARG A 67 -15.82 -9.87 21.87
N ARG A 68 -15.29 -10.95 22.48
CA ARG A 68 -15.55 -12.34 22.08
C ARG A 68 -16.65 -12.97 22.95
N GLY A 69 -17.82 -13.19 22.37
CA GLY A 69 -18.96 -13.86 23.02
C GLY A 69 -18.76 -15.37 23.23
N ASP A 70 -18.07 -16.03 22.29
CA ASP A 70 -17.91 -17.49 22.29
C ASP A 70 -16.44 -17.92 22.25
N THR A 71 -16.16 -19.06 22.88
CA THR A 71 -14.88 -19.78 22.83
C THR A 71 -15.04 -21.06 22.02
N PHE A 72 -14.10 -21.31 21.11
CA PHE A 72 -14.08 -22.53 20.30
C PHE A 72 -13.12 -23.57 20.86
N ILE A 73 -13.60 -24.81 20.99
CA ILE A 73 -12.79 -25.98 21.37
C ILE A 73 -12.61 -26.86 20.14
N TYR A 74 -11.36 -27.17 19.81
CA TYR A 74 -10.99 -27.89 18.59
C TYR A 74 -10.61 -29.34 18.88
N TYR A 75 -10.96 -30.25 17.97
CA TYR A 75 -10.68 -31.67 18.11
C TYR A 75 -10.21 -32.28 16.79
N LEU A 76 -9.50 -33.41 16.87
CA LEU A 76 -9.16 -34.27 15.74
C LEU A 76 -9.54 -35.71 16.08
N LYS A 77 -9.74 -36.55 15.07
CA LYS A 77 -10.05 -37.97 15.27
C LYS A 77 -8.77 -38.79 15.34
N LEU A 78 -8.63 -39.61 16.38
CA LEU A 78 -7.60 -40.65 16.50
C LEU A 78 -8.31 -41.98 16.78
N SER A 79 -8.21 -42.96 15.87
CA SER A 79 -8.93 -44.24 15.96
C SER A 79 -10.41 -44.09 16.32
N ASP A 80 -11.10 -43.21 15.58
CA ASP A 80 -12.51 -42.80 15.76
C ASP A 80 -12.88 -42.06 17.05
N LYS A 81 -11.93 -41.83 17.95
CA LYS A 81 -12.14 -41.01 19.15
C LYS A 81 -11.86 -39.54 18.86
N LYS A 82 -12.74 -38.66 19.33
CA LYS A 82 -12.57 -37.19 19.23
C LYS A 82 -11.61 -36.72 20.33
N VAL A 83 -10.38 -36.38 19.96
CA VAL A 83 -9.31 -35.97 20.87
C VAL A 83 -9.11 -34.45 20.78
N ARG A 84 -9.04 -33.78 21.93
CA ARG A 84 -8.95 -32.32 22.02
C ARG A 84 -7.55 -31.82 21.67
N VAL A 85 -7.45 -30.86 20.75
CA VAL A 85 -6.19 -30.26 20.31
C VAL A 85 -6.23 -28.74 20.37
N CYS A 86 -5.08 -28.09 20.20
CA CYS A 86 -5.03 -26.64 20.07
C CYS A 86 -5.48 -26.18 18.67
N ARG A 87 -5.86 -24.90 18.55
CA ARG A 87 -6.28 -24.29 17.29
C ARG A 87 -5.24 -24.43 16.18
N THR A 88 -3.97 -24.22 16.50
CA THR A 88 -2.86 -24.33 15.55
C THR A 88 -2.72 -25.74 15.01
N MET A 89 -2.80 -26.75 15.89
CA MET A 89 -2.72 -28.16 15.49
C MET A 89 -3.86 -28.52 14.53
N PHE A 90 -5.09 -28.10 14.84
CA PHE A 90 -6.26 -28.33 14.00
C PHE A 90 -6.10 -27.71 12.60
N ILE A 91 -5.75 -26.43 12.55
CA ILE A 91 -5.60 -25.67 11.30
C ILE A 91 -4.47 -26.21 10.44
N ASN A 92 -3.33 -26.50 11.04
CA ASN A 92 -2.16 -27.00 10.31
C ASN A 92 -2.39 -28.43 9.79
N THR A 93 -3.10 -29.27 10.55
CA THR A 93 -3.40 -30.66 10.16
C THR A 93 -4.43 -30.73 9.04
N LEU A 94 -5.43 -29.84 9.03
CA LEU A 94 -6.40 -29.76 7.92
C LEU A 94 -5.95 -28.84 6.77
N ALA A 95 -4.87 -28.06 6.97
CA ALA A 95 -4.39 -27.02 6.06
C ALA A 95 -5.48 -26.04 5.60
N ILE A 96 -6.24 -25.50 6.56
CA ILE A 96 -7.35 -24.56 6.31
C ILE A 96 -7.11 -23.22 7.00
N GLY A 97 -7.56 -22.12 6.41
CA GLY A 97 -7.31 -20.79 6.95
C GLY A 97 -8.11 -20.48 8.23
N GLU A 98 -7.54 -19.68 9.14
CA GLU A 98 -8.25 -19.21 10.35
C GLU A 98 -9.59 -18.54 10.05
N LYS A 99 -9.63 -17.67 9.02
CA LYS A 99 -10.84 -16.96 8.59
C LYS A 99 -11.87 -17.90 7.97
N GLN A 100 -11.41 -18.95 7.30
CA GLN A 100 -12.26 -19.95 6.66
C GLN A 100 -13.02 -20.75 7.72
N VAL A 101 -12.33 -21.24 8.75
CA VAL A 101 -12.94 -21.94 9.88
C VAL A 101 -13.98 -21.06 10.58
N ALA A 102 -13.63 -19.79 10.84
CA ALA A 102 -14.56 -18.84 11.47
C ALA A 102 -15.82 -18.60 10.60
N GLY A 103 -15.67 -18.52 9.28
CA GLY A 103 -16.79 -18.40 8.35
C GLY A 103 -17.69 -19.63 8.34
N TRP A 104 -17.10 -20.84 8.39
CA TRP A 104 -17.84 -22.09 8.44
C TRP A 104 -18.68 -22.25 9.71
N ILE A 105 -18.12 -21.89 10.88
CA ILE A 105 -18.85 -21.92 12.15
C ILE A 105 -20.04 -20.95 12.11
N LYS A 106 -19.81 -19.69 11.69
CA LYS A 106 -20.89 -18.69 11.60
C LYS A 106 -22.03 -19.13 10.69
N SER A 107 -21.70 -19.70 9.54
CA SER A 107 -22.70 -20.22 8.60
C SER A 107 -23.46 -21.43 9.13
N SER A 108 -22.85 -22.25 9.99
CA SER A 108 -23.52 -23.40 10.62
C SER A 108 -24.48 -22.96 11.72
N LEU A 109 -24.09 -21.96 12.53
CA LEU A 109 -24.94 -21.41 13.59
C LEU A 109 -26.16 -20.67 13.04
N SER A 110 -26.07 -20.11 11.83
CA SER A 110 -27.18 -19.39 11.17
C SER A 110 -28.16 -20.29 10.40
N GLY A 111 -28.04 -21.63 10.49
CA GLY A 111 -29.06 -22.58 9.98
C GLY A 111 -29.34 -22.58 8.47
N SER A 112 -28.48 -21.97 7.64
CA SER A 112 -28.76 -21.80 6.21
C SER A 112 -27.89 -22.73 5.34
N PRO A 113 -28.49 -23.62 4.50
CA PRO A 113 -27.73 -24.44 3.58
C PRO A 113 -27.11 -23.56 2.50
N SER A 114 -25.79 -23.62 2.40
CA SER A 114 -25.01 -22.95 1.35
C SER A 114 -25.24 -23.64 0.00
N CYS A 115 -26.33 -23.34 -0.67
CA CYS A 115 -26.44 -23.56 -2.10
C CYS A 115 -25.78 -22.39 -2.85
N ASN A 116 -24.85 -22.71 -3.74
CA ASN A 116 -24.28 -21.77 -4.70
C ASN A 116 -25.39 -21.31 -5.65
N LYS A 117 -26.15 -20.29 -5.27
CA LYS A 117 -26.87 -19.45 -6.23
C LYS A 117 -25.99 -18.22 -6.50
N PRO A 118 -25.78 -17.79 -7.77
CA PRO A 118 -25.20 -16.49 -8.05
C PRO A 118 -26.14 -15.43 -7.44
N SER A 119 -25.81 -14.98 -6.24
CA SER A 119 -26.65 -14.06 -5.48
C SER A 119 -26.68 -12.70 -6.15
N ALA A 120 -27.83 -12.04 -6.13
CA ALA A 120 -28.04 -10.63 -6.50
C ALA A 120 -26.99 -9.67 -5.88
N THR A 121 -26.27 -10.10 -4.84
CA THR A 121 -25.10 -9.44 -4.26
C THR A 121 -23.98 -9.17 -5.28
N VAL A 122 -23.71 -10.07 -6.24
CA VAL A 122 -22.64 -9.87 -7.24
C VAL A 122 -23.02 -8.78 -8.25
N LYS A 123 -24.28 -8.76 -8.71
CA LYS A 123 -24.80 -7.71 -9.59
C LYS A 123 -24.75 -6.34 -8.92
N ASN A 124 -25.23 -6.24 -7.67
CA ASN A 124 -25.19 -5.01 -6.87
C ASN A 124 -23.77 -4.49 -6.62
N ILE A 125 -22.77 -5.38 -6.43
CA ILE A 125 -21.37 -4.96 -6.27
C ILE A 125 -20.81 -4.39 -7.57
N SER A 126 -21.17 -4.96 -8.74
CA SER A 126 -20.71 -4.44 -10.03
C SER A 126 -21.29 -3.05 -10.33
N GLU A 127 -22.55 -2.84 -9.98
CA GLU A 127 -23.25 -1.57 -10.22
C GLU A 127 -22.77 -0.48 -9.26
N ALA A 128 -22.61 -0.81 -7.97
CA ALA A 128 -22.02 0.10 -7.00
C ALA A 128 -20.55 0.45 -7.33
N LYS A 129 -19.78 -0.50 -7.92
CA LYS A 129 -18.42 -0.21 -8.41
C LYS A 129 -18.46 0.73 -9.61
N LYS A 130 -19.43 0.59 -10.51
CA LYS A 130 -19.63 1.53 -11.64
C LYS A 130 -19.92 2.95 -11.13
N THR A 131 -20.85 3.11 -10.20
CA THR A 131 -21.16 4.41 -9.58
C THR A 131 -19.94 5.03 -8.90
N LEU A 132 -19.13 4.22 -8.21
CA LEU A 132 -17.90 4.68 -7.59
C LEU A 132 -16.91 5.24 -8.63
N LEU A 133 -16.75 4.55 -9.77
CA LEU A 133 -15.87 5.03 -10.84
C LEU A 133 -16.40 6.32 -11.47
N GLU A 134 -17.71 6.42 -11.73
CA GLU A 134 -18.35 7.64 -12.24
C GLU A 134 -18.17 8.83 -11.27
N PHE A 135 -18.31 8.58 -9.95
CA PHE A 135 -18.05 9.59 -8.93
C PHE A 135 -16.59 10.07 -8.94
N LEU A 136 -15.63 9.14 -8.99
CA LEU A 136 -14.21 9.48 -9.06
C LEU A 136 -13.86 10.19 -10.38
N ASP A 137 -14.59 9.90 -11.46
CA ASP A 137 -14.37 10.56 -12.74
C ASP A 137 -14.85 12.01 -12.74
N TRP A 138 -16.00 12.27 -12.11
CA TRP A 138 -16.58 13.59 -11.94
C TRP A 138 -15.73 14.55 -11.09
N LEU A 139 -14.90 14.05 -10.17
CA LEU A 139 -14.06 14.91 -9.33
C LEU A 139 -12.98 15.65 -10.15
N PRO A 140 -12.75 16.96 -9.87
CA PRO A 140 -11.70 17.71 -10.54
C PRO A 140 -10.32 17.16 -10.19
N LYS A 141 -9.47 17.05 -11.22
CA LYS A 141 -8.14 16.43 -11.16
C LYS A 141 -7.11 17.34 -11.80
N ILE A 142 -5.97 17.48 -11.14
CA ILE A 142 -4.82 18.25 -11.61
C ILE A 142 -3.68 17.28 -11.94
N PRO A 143 -2.98 17.45 -13.07
CA PRO A 143 -1.79 16.67 -13.35
C PRO A 143 -0.69 16.97 -12.33
N SER A 144 0.24 16.04 -12.16
CA SER A 144 1.45 16.35 -11.40
C SER A 144 2.32 17.34 -12.17
N HIS A 145 2.14 18.63 -11.89
CA HIS A 145 2.90 19.69 -12.56
C HIS A 145 4.42 19.63 -12.27
N TYR A 146 4.80 18.90 -11.21
CA TYR A 146 6.16 18.81 -10.66
C TYR A 146 6.73 17.39 -10.57
N CYS A 147 5.93 16.31 -10.67
CA CYS A 147 6.55 15.00 -10.76
C CYS A 147 7.28 14.84 -12.09
N ARG A 148 8.42 14.14 -12.03
CA ARG A 148 9.19 13.64 -13.17
C ARG A 148 8.26 13.04 -14.22
N SER A 149 8.62 13.19 -15.50
CA SER A 149 7.85 12.80 -16.70
C SER A 149 7.34 11.35 -16.73
N THR A 150 7.78 10.50 -15.81
CA THR A 150 7.46 9.08 -15.72
C THR A 150 6.17 8.77 -14.97
N SER A 151 5.48 9.75 -14.37
CA SER A 151 4.23 9.51 -13.64
C SER A 151 3.02 10.10 -14.36
N SER A 152 2.12 9.24 -14.86
CA SER A 152 0.79 9.59 -15.37
C SER A 152 -0.23 9.86 -14.25
N LYS A 153 0.22 10.02 -13.01
CA LYS A 153 -0.63 10.11 -11.83
C LYS A 153 -1.33 11.46 -11.76
N LEU A 154 -2.66 11.42 -11.65
CA LEU A 154 -3.50 12.60 -11.44
C LEU A 154 -3.71 12.82 -9.94
N TYR A 155 -3.91 14.07 -9.53
CA TYR A 155 -4.14 14.43 -8.14
C TYR A 155 -5.48 15.13 -8.00
N LEU A 156 -6.27 14.77 -6.98
CA LEU A 156 -7.46 15.53 -6.63
C LEU A 156 -7.07 16.94 -6.18
N GLU A 157 -7.95 17.90 -6.42
CA GLU A 157 -7.75 19.26 -5.93
C GLU A 157 -7.61 19.30 -4.40
N PRO A 158 -6.77 20.21 -3.86
CA PRO A 158 -6.46 20.29 -2.43
C PRO A 158 -7.64 20.71 -1.54
N ILE A 159 -8.85 20.81 -2.09
CA ILE A 159 -10.11 20.94 -1.32
C ILE A 159 -10.35 19.66 -0.49
N ILE A 160 -9.92 18.50 -1.00
CA ILE A 160 -10.11 17.20 -0.34
C ILE A 160 -8.87 16.85 0.49
N ASN A 161 -8.93 17.19 1.77
CA ASN A 161 -7.78 17.12 2.69
C ASN A 161 -7.42 15.70 3.16
N SER A 162 -8.32 14.72 3.03
CA SER A 162 -8.04 13.34 3.43
C SER A 162 -8.88 12.31 2.69
N LYS A 163 -8.43 11.04 2.72
CA LYS A 163 -9.22 9.90 2.22
C LYS A 163 -10.54 9.71 2.97
N MET A 164 -10.60 10.18 4.21
CA MET A 164 -11.81 10.10 5.02
C MET A 164 -12.81 11.17 4.60
N ASP A 165 -12.34 12.37 4.28
CA ASP A 165 -13.19 13.44 3.74
C ASP A 165 -13.73 13.05 2.36
N LEU A 166 -12.86 12.51 1.50
CA LEU A 166 -13.28 11.94 0.22
C LEU A 166 -14.35 10.85 0.38
N PHE A 167 -14.20 9.99 1.40
CA PHE A 167 -15.18 8.95 1.68
C PHE A 167 -16.51 9.51 2.14
N ARG A 168 -16.51 10.55 2.97
CA ARG A 168 -17.75 11.24 3.39
C ARG A 168 -18.48 11.84 2.20
N ILE A 169 -17.76 12.58 1.34
CA ILE A 169 -18.32 13.16 0.11
C ILE A 169 -18.91 12.06 -0.79
N TYR A 170 -18.24 10.92 -0.91
CA TYR A 170 -18.76 9.77 -1.65
C TYR A 170 -20.03 9.16 -1.01
N GLN A 171 -20.07 9.05 0.32
CA GLN A 171 -21.27 8.59 1.03
C GLN A 171 -22.45 9.52 0.80
N ASP A 172 -22.25 10.83 0.94
CA ASP A 172 -23.28 11.85 0.70
C ASP A 172 -23.78 11.80 -0.76
N HIS A 173 -22.87 11.63 -1.72
CA HIS A 173 -23.22 11.44 -3.14
C HIS A 173 -24.08 10.19 -3.37
N CYS A 174 -23.77 9.09 -2.69
CA CYS A 174 -24.55 7.86 -2.77
C CYS A 174 -25.93 8.04 -2.13
N GLU A 175 -26.02 8.69 -0.97
CA GLU A 175 -27.28 8.96 -0.28
C GLU A 175 -28.21 9.84 -1.13
N THR A 176 -27.67 10.89 -1.75
CA THR A 176 -28.43 11.79 -2.64
C THR A 176 -29.02 11.05 -3.86
N LYS A 177 -28.36 9.98 -4.31
CA LYS A 177 -28.82 9.13 -5.42
C LYS A 177 -29.61 7.89 -4.96
N ASN A 178 -29.91 7.75 -3.68
CA ASN A 178 -30.51 6.54 -3.08
C ASN A 178 -29.73 5.25 -3.39
N LEU A 179 -28.40 5.34 -3.45
CA LEU A 179 -27.50 4.23 -3.74
C LEU A 179 -26.76 3.78 -2.47
N ARG A 180 -26.39 2.50 -2.43
CA ARG A 180 -25.58 1.95 -1.34
C ARG A 180 -24.10 2.25 -1.59
N SER A 181 -23.46 2.95 -0.66
CA SER A 181 -22.02 3.22 -0.71
C SER A 181 -21.17 1.96 -0.51
N LEU A 182 -20.09 1.87 -1.28
CA LEU A 182 -19.04 0.86 -1.09
C LEU A 182 -18.16 1.17 0.13
N SER A 183 -17.35 0.20 0.55
CA SER A 183 -16.46 0.36 1.70
C SER A 183 -15.29 1.31 1.40
N ARG A 184 -14.71 1.90 2.47
CA ARG A 184 -13.46 2.69 2.40
C ARG A 184 -12.30 1.96 1.70
N TYR A 185 -12.25 0.64 1.87
CA TYR A 185 -11.25 -0.19 1.22
C TYR A 185 -11.43 -0.18 -0.30
N GLN A 186 -12.66 -0.39 -0.78
CA GLN A 186 -12.98 -0.37 -2.21
C GLN A 186 -12.74 1.00 -2.85
N LEU A 187 -13.13 2.10 -2.18
CA LEU A 187 -12.76 3.46 -2.61
C LEU A 187 -11.24 3.60 -2.75
N SER A 188 -10.48 3.14 -1.76
CA SER A 188 -9.02 3.22 -1.76
C SER A 188 -8.36 2.37 -2.84
N GLU A 189 -8.93 1.21 -3.18
CA GLU A 189 -8.46 0.38 -4.29
C GLU A 189 -8.77 1.05 -5.64
N SER A 190 -9.99 1.55 -5.84
CA SER A 190 -10.37 2.22 -7.09
C SER A 190 -9.52 3.47 -7.37
N LEU A 191 -9.16 4.25 -6.34
CA LEU A 191 -8.20 5.36 -6.50
C LEU A 191 -6.81 4.88 -6.99
N LYS A 192 -6.33 3.73 -6.52
CA LYS A 192 -5.06 3.15 -6.98
C LYS A 192 -5.17 2.64 -8.41
N GLU A 193 -6.26 1.93 -8.74
CA GLU A 193 -6.56 1.43 -10.08
C GLU A 193 -6.59 2.56 -11.11
N MET A 194 -7.20 3.70 -10.76
CA MET A 194 -7.29 4.89 -11.62
C MET A 194 -6.04 5.79 -11.60
N GLY A 195 -5.03 5.47 -10.79
CA GLY A 195 -3.83 6.33 -10.67
C GLY A 195 -4.13 7.72 -10.11
N ILE A 196 -5.07 7.83 -9.16
CA ILE A 196 -5.45 9.11 -8.53
C ILE A 196 -4.79 9.23 -7.14
N GLY A 197 -4.03 10.30 -6.94
CA GLY A 197 -3.48 10.72 -5.66
C GLY A 197 -4.36 11.78 -4.97
N LEU A 198 -4.32 11.85 -3.64
CA LEU A 198 -4.97 12.93 -2.90
C LEU A 198 -4.03 14.12 -2.61
N PHE A 199 -2.77 13.83 -2.38
CA PHE A 199 -1.80 14.83 -1.95
C PHE A 199 -0.82 15.11 -3.07
N LEU A 200 -0.72 16.37 -3.48
CA LEU A 200 0.36 16.77 -4.36
C LEU A 200 1.72 16.53 -3.65
N PRO A 201 2.73 16.04 -4.38
CA PRO A 201 4.09 15.95 -3.86
C PRO A 201 4.55 17.31 -3.33
N ARG A 202 5.17 17.31 -2.14
CA ARG A 202 5.78 18.51 -1.54
C ARG A 202 7.17 18.83 -2.12
N LYS A 203 7.74 17.92 -2.91
CA LYS A 203 9.05 18.12 -3.54
C LYS A 203 8.88 18.88 -4.86
N ASP A 204 9.89 19.71 -5.17
CA ASP A 204 10.03 20.42 -6.45
C ASP A 204 8.90 21.41 -6.75
N GLN A 205 8.21 21.92 -5.72
CA GLN A 205 7.20 22.96 -5.89
C GLN A 205 7.86 24.30 -6.24
N CYS A 206 7.30 25.02 -7.22
CA CYS A 206 7.78 26.34 -7.59
C CYS A 206 7.14 27.41 -6.71
N ASP A 207 7.96 28.25 -6.07
CA ASP A 207 7.52 29.32 -5.17
C ASP A 207 6.52 30.27 -5.83
N THR A 208 6.74 30.66 -7.10
CA THR A 208 5.81 31.51 -7.86
C THR A 208 4.44 30.86 -8.02
N CYS A 209 4.41 29.57 -8.37
CA CYS A 209 3.15 28.84 -8.53
C CYS A 209 2.43 28.64 -7.19
N CYS A 210 3.17 28.34 -6.12
CA CYS A 210 2.61 28.24 -4.77
C CYS A 210 2.06 29.59 -4.31
N SER A 211 2.76 30.68 -4.59
CA SER A 211 2.35 32.05 -4.25
C SER A 211 1.09 32.47 -4.99
N TYR A 212 0.95 32.11 -6.27
CA TYR A 212 -0.28 32.33 -7.03
C TYR A 212 -1.49 31.59 -6.43
N GLN A 213 -1.32 30.34 -5.99
CA GLN A 213 -2.40 29.56 -5.35
C GLN A 213 -2.94 30.21 -4.07
N VAL A 214 -2.10 30.93 -3.32
CA VAL A 214 -2.50 31.67 -2.13
C VAL A 214 -2.86 33.13 -2.41
N GLY A 215 -2.99 33.51 -3.69
CA GLY A 215 -3.42 34.84 -4.12
C GLY A 215 -2.37 35.95 -3.94
N GLN A 216 -1.09 35.60 -3.82
CA GLN A 216 0.02 36.55 -3.64
C GLN A 216 0.65 36.98 -4.98
N VAL A 217 0.30 36.33 -6.09
CA VAL A 217 0.78 36.64 -7.44
C VAL A 217 -0.41 36.89 -8.34
N PHE A 218 -0.31 37.89 -9.21
CA PHE A 218 -1.38 38.25 -10.15
C PHE A 218 -1.43 37.28 -11.35
N GLU A 219 -2.62 37.14 -11.95
CA GLU A 219 -2.85 36.27 -13.12
C GLU A 219 -1.85 36.52 -14.25
N ALA A 220 -1.61 37.79 -14.60
CA ALA A 220 -0.70 38.14 -15.69
C ALA A 220 0.74 37.67 -15.45
N GLU A 221 1.23 37.79 -14.21
CA GLU A 221 2.56 37.32 -13.82
C GLU A 221 2.65 35.80 -13.83
N TYR A 222 1.61 35.12 -13.34
CA TYR A 222 1.53 33.66 -13.37
C TYR A 222 1.49 33.11 -14.80
N GLN A 223 0.69 33.71 -15.70
CA GLN A 223 0.64 33.31 -17.10
C GLN A 223 1.98 33.51 -17.80
N ASN A 224 2.68 34.60 -17.53
CA ASN A 224 4.03 34.82 -18.05
C ASN A 224 5.02 33.78 -17.52
N HIS A 225 4.96 33.45 -16.22
CA HIS A 225 5.76 32.37 -15.62
C HIS A 225 5.53 31.02 -16.34
N ILE A 226 4.27 30.65 -16.58
CA ILE A 226 3.92 29.40 -17.28
C ILE A 226 4.38 29.42 -18.74
N ALA A 227 4.22 30.54 -19.44
CA ALA A 227 4.69 30.70 -20.82
C ALA A 227 6.22 30.51 -20.92
N ASN A 228 6.99 31.19 -20.06
CA ASN A 228 8.45 31.08 -20.01
C ASN A 228 8.91 29.66 -19.67
N LYS A 229 8.24 29.01 -18.70
CA LYS A 229 8.50 27.62 -18.34
C LYS A 229 8.30 26.67 -19.53
N ASN A 230 7.20 26.84 -20.26
CA ASN A 230 6.88 26.00 -21.42
C ASN A 230 7.87 26.24 -22.57
N SER A 231 8.21 27.51 -22.82
CA SER A 231 9.23 27.89 -23.81
C SER A 231 10.59 27.26 -23.51
N ALA A 232 11.09 27.38 -22.27
CA ALA A 232 12.36 26.78 -21.86
C ALA A 232 12.36 25.25 -22.01
N ARG A 233 11.24 24.57 -21.72
CA ARG A 233 11.09 23.12 -21.92
C ARG A 233 11.11 22.74 -23.39
N TYR A 234 10.48 23.55 -24.25
CA TYR A 234 10.44 23.34 -25.68
C TYR A 234 11.84 23.48 -26.31
N GLU A 235 12.55 24.57 -26.03
CA GLU A 235 13.92 24.76 -26.54
C GLU A 235 14.87 23.67 -26.02
N LYS A 236 14.79 23.29 -24.74
CA LYS A 236 15.58 22.15 -24.21
C LYS A 236 15.31 20.84 -24.96
N ALA A 237 14.06 20.58 -25.34
CA ALA A 237 13.70 19.37 -26.09
C ALA A 237 14.29 19.40 -27.51
N LYS A 238 14.25 20.55 -28.16
CA LYS A 238 14.86 20.79 -29.48
C LYS A 238 16.38 20.64 -29.41
N ASP A 239 17.04 21.27 -28.45
CA ASP A 239 18.49 21.17 -28.25
C ASP A 239 18.91 19.72 -28.00
N LYS A 240 18.11 18.95 -27.25
CA LYS A 240 18.36 17.53 -27.05
C LYS A 240 18.37 16.74 -28.36
N CYS A 241 17.48 17.05 -29.31
CA CYS A 241 17.49 16.43 -30.64
C CYS A 241 18.76 16.82 -31.43
N LEU A 242 19.12 18.10 -31.43
CA LEU A 242 20.33 18.61 -32.09
C LEU A 242 21.62 17.97 -31.51
N ALA A 243 21.64 17.72 -30.20
CA ALA A 243 22.75 17.04 -29.54
C ALA A 243 22.91 15.58 -30.02
N VAL A 244 21.79 14.86 -30.18
CA VAL A 244 21.80 13.49 -30.72
C VAL A 244 22.40 13.49 -32.13
N GLU A 245 22.04 14.46 -32.95
CA GLU A 245 22.60 14.69 -34.29
C GLU A 245 24.07 15.16 -34.29
N GLY A 246 24.62 15.51 -33.13
CA GLY A 246 26.01 15.94 -32.98
C GLY A 246 26.25 17.41 -33.35
N GLN A 247 25.20 18.21 -33.45
CA GLN A 247 25.30 19.63 -33.79
C GLN A 247 25.68 20.51 -32.59
N CYS A 248 25.36 20.08 -31.36
CA CYS A 248 25.69 20.79 -30.14
C CYS A 248 25.91 19.85 -28.95
N HIS A 249 26.46 20.39 -27.85
CA HIS A 249 26.45 19.75 -26.54
C HIS A 249 25.34 20.36 -25.68
N VAL A 250 24.57 19.51 -25.00
CA VAL A 250 23.51 19.97 -24.09
C VAL A 250 23.84 19.48 -22.69
N LEU A 251 24.34 20.42 -21.90
CA LEU A 251 24.71 20.19 -20.51
C LEU A 251 23.56 20.67 -19.61
N THR A 252 23.17 19.84 -18.67
CA THR A 252 22.31 20.23 -17.56
C THR A 252 23.15 20.31 -16.31
N MET A 253 23.04 21.43 -15.60
CA MET A 253 23.81 21.68 -14.41
C MET A 253 22.90 21.94 -13.22
N ASP A 254 23.29 21.47 -12.04
CA ASP A 254 22.56 21.66 -10.78
C ASP A 254 23.53 21.74 -9.61
N VAL A 255 23.29 22.66 -8.67
CA VAL A 255 24.05 22.76 -7.42
C VAL A 255 23.21 22.13 -6.33
N GLU A 256 23.73 21.07 -5.72
CA GLU A 256 23.02 20.41 -4.62
C GLU A 256 22.88 21.34 -3.40
N SER A 257 21.93 20.99 -2.52
CA SER A 257 21.85 21.62 -1.21
C SER A 257 23.19 21.52 -0.45
N VAL A 258 23.59 22.66 0.12
CA VAL A 258 24.84 22.84 0.87
C VAL A 258 25.03 21.70 1.87
N LYS A 259 26.18 21.03 1.78
CA LYS A 259 26.62 20.01 2.72
C LYS A 259 27.52 20.64 3.78
N VAL A 260 27.74 19.90 4.85
CA VAL A 260 28.68 20.31 5.91
C VAL A 260 29.71 19.22 6.14
N SER A 261 30.96 19.61 6.35
CA SER A 261 32.06 18.71 6.67
C SER A 261 32.77 19.13 7.97
N PRO A 262 33.06 18.18 8.90
CA PRO A 262 32.70 16.77 8.84
C PRO A 262 31.19 16.55 9.13
N TYR A 263 30.59 15.59 8.43
CA TYR A 263 29.22 15.15 8.71
C TYR A 263 29.20 14.14 9.86
N LEU A 264 28.74 14.56 11.06
CA LEU A 264 28.53 13.66 12.20
C LEU A 264 27.17 13.90 12.83
N LYS A 265 26.56 12.84 13.36
CA LYS A 265 25.29 12.88 14.11
C LYS A 265 25.50 13.08 15.63
N ALA A 266 26.71 13.40 16.07
CA ALA A 266 27.06 13.58 17.46
C ALA A 266 26.75 15.00 17.96
N SER A 267 26.26 15.14 19.19
CA SER A 267 25.97 16.44 19.81
C SER A 267 27.22 17.32 19.95
N ALA A 268 28.41 16.72 20.03
CA ALA A 268 29.69 17.43 20.05
C ALA A 268 29.90 18.35 18.82
N LEU A 269 29.24 18.05 17.69
CA LEU A 269 29.31 18.86 16.46
C LEU A 269 28.61 20.24 16.60
N TYR A 270 27.82 20.46 17.65
CA TYR A 270 27.21 21.77 17.92
C TYR A 270 28.27 22.84 18.24
N TYR A 271 29.36 22.45 18.90
CA TYR A 271 30.43 23.36 19.34
C TYR A 271 31.65 23.35 18.41
N LYS A 272 31.51 22.79 17.20
CA LYS A 272 32.58 22.69 16.22
C LYS A 272 32.21 23.47 14.97
N THR A 273 33.17 24.22 14.46
CA THR A 273 33.08 24.85 13.13
C THR A 273 32.95 23.76 12.08
N LYS A 274 32.02 23.95 11.15
CA LYS A 274 31.77 23.03 10.03
C LYS A 274 32.07 23.81 8.77
N LEU A 275 32.79 23.18 7.85
CA LEU A 275 32.99 23.73 6.52
C LEU A 275 31.71 23.57 5.72
N MET A 276 31.30 24.63 5.05
CA MET A 276 30.28 24.53 4.00
C MET A 276 30.91 23.89 2.77
N VAL A 277 30.27 22.83 2.28
CA VAL A 277 30.74 22.07 1.12
C VAL A 277 29.65 22.11 0.04
N HIS A 278 30.07 22.49 -1.16
CA HIS A 278 29.22 22.56 -2.33
C HIS A 278 29.48 21.36 -3.23
N ASN A 279 28.42 20.93 -3.93
CA ASN A 279 28.51 19.88 -4.95
C ASN A 279 27.79 20.39 -6.20
N PHE A 280 28.56 20.76 -7.22
CA PHE A 280 28.04 21.16 -8.52
C PHE A 280 28.09 20.00 -9.48
N THR A 281 26.94 19.66 -10.02
CA THR A 281 26.78 18.53 -10.93
C THR A 281 26.57 19.03 -12.35
N ILE A 282 27.31 18.45 -13.29
CA ILE A 282 27.16 18.71 -14.72
C ILE A 282 26.90 17.38 -15.40
N ASN A 283 25.76 17.27 -16.08
CA ASN A 283 25.39 16.08 -16.83
C ASN A 283 25.19 16.41 -18.30
N ASP A 284 25.89 15.69 -19.17
CA ASP A 284 25.67 15.69 -20.61
C ASP A 284 24.43 14.85 -20.95
N LEU A 285 23.43 15.47 -21.58
CA LEU A 285 22.19 14.78 -21.94
C LEU A 285 22.34 13.72 -23.04
N LYS A 286 23.39 13.80 -23.87
CA LYS A 286 23.64 12.85 -24.95
C LYS A 286 24.40 11.63 -24.44
N SER A 287 25.56 11.85 -23.84
CA SER A 287 26.42 10.76 -23.38
C SER A 287 25.98 10.17 -22.05
N HIS A 288 25.10 10.87 -21.32
CA HIS A 288 24.75 10.57 -19.92
C HIS A 288 25.97 10.58 -18.98
N HIS A 289 27.08 11.18 -19.42
CA HIS A 289 28.23 11.39 -18.57
C HIS A 289 27.93 12.50 -17.56
N THR A 290 28.21 12.23 -16.28
CA THR A 290 28.01 13.16 -15.18
C THR A 290 29.32 13.40 -14.45
N VAL A 291 29.65 14.66 -14.20
CA VAL A 291 30.77 15.08 -13.36
C VAL A 291 30.23 15.84 -12.15
N CYS A 292 30.84 15.59 -10.99
CA CYS A 292 30.53 16.28 -9.74
C CYS A 292 31.76 17.03 -9.26
N TYR A 293 31.66 18.33 -9.10
CA TYR A 293 32.69 19.19 -8.54
C TYR A 293 32.38 19.48 -7.08
N TRP A 294 33.28 19.06 -6.21
CA TRP A 294 33.19 19.24 -4.77
C TRP A 294 34.24 20.25 -4.34
N TRP A 295 33.83 21.28 -3.63
CA TRP A 295 34.73 22.24 -3.00
C TRP A 295 34.12 22.76 -1.71
N ASP A 296 34.96 23.13 -0.77
CA ASP A 296 34.52 23.85 0.41
C ASP A 296 34.70 25.37 0.26
N GLU A 297 34.15 26.12 1.21
CA GLU A 297 34.18 27.59 1.23
C GLU A 297 35.59 28.21 1.20
N SER A 298 36.66 27.44 1.45
CA SER A 298 38.05 27.91 1.32
C SER A 298 38.64 27.77 -0.09
N GLU A 299 38.06 26.91 -0.93
CA GLU A 299 38.60 26.58 -2.25
C GLU A 299 37.93 27.36 -3.39
N GLY A 300 36.68 27.81 -3.20
CA GLY A 300 35.92 28.51 -4.22
C GLY A 300 34.69 29.23 -3.71
N ASP A 301 34.31 30.30 -4.40
CA ASP A 301 33.11 31.08 -4.10
C ASP A 301 31.88 30.56 -4.90
N LEU A 302 30.73 31.23 -4.73
CA LEU A 302 29.49 30.96 -5.46
C LEU A 302 29.22 31.99 -6.56
N CYS A 303 30.27 32.63 -7.09
CA CYS A 303 30.15 33.56 -8.20
C CYS A 303 30.02 32.78 -9.52
N ALA A 304 29.37 33.41 -10.51
CA ALA A 304 29.16 32.80 -11.83
C ALA A 304 30.47 32.34 -12.51
N SER A 305 31.57 33.06 -12.28
CA SER A 305 32.91 32.71 -12.79
C SER A 305 33.41 31.36 -12.27
N SER A 306 33.13 31.04 -11.01
CA SER A 306 33.56 29.78 -10.38
C SER A 306 32.84 28.59 -11.01
N PHE A 307 31.53 28.71 -11.23
CA PHE A 307 30.77 27.70 -11.97
C PHE A 307 31.20 27.58 -13.42
N ALA A 308 31.49 28.70 -14.09
CA ALA A 308 31.95 28.70 -15.47
C ALA A 308 33.32 28.00 -15.65
N SER A 309 34.19 28.06 -14.64
CA SER A 309 35.49 27.37 -14.67
C SER A 309 35.37 25.83 -14.63
N CYS A 310 34.20 25.30 -14.29
CA CYS A 310 33.92 23.87 -14.23
C CYS A 310 33.40 23.29 -15.57
N LEU A 311 33.13 24.14 -16.57
CA LEU A 311 32.65 23.79 -17.91
C LEU A 311 33.83 23.58 -18.88
#